data_AF-A0A3L7S5J7-F1
#
_entry.id   AF-A0A3L7S5J7-F1
#
_cell.length_a   1.000
_cell.length_b   1.000
_cell.length_c   1.000
_cell.angle_alpha   90.00
_cell.angle_beta   90.00
_cell.angle_gamma   90.00
#
_symmetry.space_group_name_H-M   'P 1'
#
loop_
_entity.id
_entity.type
_entity.pdbx_description
1 polymer ?
#
loop_
_entity_poly.entity_id
_entity_poly.type
_entity_poly.pdbx_seq_one_letter_code
_entity_poly.pdbx_strand_id
1 'polypeptide(L)'
;MMQMSGFRIFLTLTLLQVASGCQQQDRVVDRAATGGGDAMRTAEAAMKIEKAGLHNVYQINGNLLSGSSPEGDEGFRSLQELGIQTIISVDGARPDVDRAHQFGLQYVHLPVGYEGISRPQTLRLAKAVRDLPGPVYLHCHHGKHRGPAAAAAIQLCLDESCTVEHVIAVMKQAGTDPHYSGLYAVPRLLIRPTPVELDQVPAEFPEVADVSGLAQLMVEIDARWDQLKKAYDAGWVRDRGESDQGDHEPGDHDPPHEALMLAEHFREANRRQDVQDRSALFQEMLIKADEAAVALGTTLRLARETESWDRDLADQSFQRIKVSCVNCHEKYRDISQGDEK
;
A
#
# COMPACT_ATOMS: atom_id res chain seq x y z
N MET A 1 55.37 -104.62 4.01
CA MET A 1 55.46 -105.18 2.65
C MET A 1 54.98 -104.13 1.67
N MET A 2 55.70 -103.94 0.57
CA MET A 2 55.42 -103.05 -0.57
C MET A 2 55.47 -101.53 -0.31
N GLN A 3 56.45 -100.77 -0.85
CA GLN A 3 56.79 -100.51 -2.27
C GLN A 3 55.58 -100.01 -3.07
N MET A 4 55.63 -99.02 -3.96
CA MET A 4 56.67 -98.12 -4.48
C MET A 4 55.93 -97.18 -5.46
N SER A 5 56.53 -96.01 -5.74
CA SER A 5 56.53 -95.32 -7.05
C SER A 5 55.18 -94.90 -7.65
N GLY A 6 54.91 -93.63 -7.95
CA GLY A 6 55.72 -92.74 -8.77
C GLY A 6 55.38 -92.94 -10.26
N PHE A 7 54.58 -92.04 -10.86
CA PHE A 7 54.54 -91.83 -12.31
C PHE A 7 54.11 -90.40 -12.64
N ARG A 8 54.62 -89.91 -13.77
CA ARG A 8 54.80 -88.50 -14.14
C ARG A 8 54.03 -88.22 -15.45
N ILE A 9 53.55 -86.97 -15.57
CA ILE A 9 53.29 -86.19 -16.82
C ILE A 9 51.95 -86.45 -17.56
N PHE A 10 51.07 -85.45 -17.65
CA PHE A 10 50.91 -84.63 -18.87
C PHE A 10 50.01 -83.39 -18.64
N LEU A 11 50.46 -82.31 -19.26
CA LEU A 11 49.91 -80.96 -19.36
C LEU A 11 48.61 -80.97 -20.19
N THR A 12 47.58 -80.23 -19.78
CA THR A 12 46.60 -79.64 -20.70
C THR A 12 45.95 -78.41 -20.06
N LEU A 13 46.09 -77.28 -20.76
CA LEU A 13 45.42 -76.01 -20.50
C LEU A 13 43.91 -76.18 -20.62
N THR A 14 43.15 -75.71 -19.63
CA THR A 14 41.84 -75.09 -19.88
C THR A 14 41.56 -74.04 -18.80
N LEU A 15 41.41 -72.80 -19.23
CA LEU A 15 40.95 -71.68 -18.42
C LEU A 15 39.50 -71.93 -17.96
N LEU A 16 39.27 -71.93 -16.65
CA LEU A 16 38.01 -71.51 -16.05
C LEU A 16 38.37 -70.78 -14.75
N GLN A 17 38.25 -69.45 -14.75
CA GLN A 17 38.60 -68.64 -13.59
C GLN A 17 37.52 -68.74 -12.51
N VAL A 18 38.04 -68.99 -11.32
CA VAL A 18 37.42 -69.00 -10.01
C VAL A 18 37.01 -67.59 -9.61
N ALA A 19 35.81 -67.46 -9.06
CA ALA A 19 35.33 -66.28 -8.37
C ALA A 19 36.15 -66.03 -7.09
N SER A 20 36.74 -64.84 -6.97
CA SER A 20 37.15 -64.23 -5.70
C SER A 20 37.37 -62.74 -5.92
N GLY A 21 36.81 -61.92 -5.04
CA GLY A 21 37.38 -60.60 -4.74
C GLY A 21 36.41 -59.43 -4.69
N CYS A 22 36.06 -59.08 -3.45
CA CYS A 22 36.02 -57.73 -2.86
C CYS A 22 35.00 -56.66 -3.31
N GLN A 23 34.33 -56.15 -2.25
CA GLN A 23 33.97 -54.76 -1.96
C GLN A 23 33.23 -53.95 -3.03
N GLN A 24 32.00 -53.52 -2.73
CA GLN A 24 31.74 -52.20 -2.13
C GLN A 24 30.24 -52.06 -1.78
N GLN A 25 29.98 -51.46 -0.62
CA GLN A 25 28.80 -50.65 -0.27
C GLN A 25 27.41 -51.10 -0.75
N ASP A 26 26.58 -51.54 0.20
CA ASP A 26 25.25 -50.92 0.32
C ASP A 26 24.64 -51.03 1.72
N ARG A 27 23.84 -50.01 2.00
CA ARG A 27 23.34 -49.51 3.29
C ARG A 27 22.62 -50.56 4.15
N VAL A 28 23.03 -50.64 5.42
CA VAL A 28 22.22 -51.18 6.51
C VAL A 28 21.31 -50.07 7.03
N VAL A 29 20.02 -50.38 7.09
CA VAL A 29 18.95 -49.56 7.64
C VAL A 29 19.08 -49.56 9.17
N ASP A 30 19.29 -48.38 9.76
CA ASP A 30 19.18 -48.20 11.21
C ASP A 30 18.14 -47.12 11.54
N ARG A 31 17.22 -47.49 12.44
CA ARG A 31 16.21 -46.62 13.03
C ARG A 31 16.89 -45.63 13.97
N ALA A 32 16.80 -44.34 13.67
CA ALA A 32 17.07 -43.29 14.63
C ALA A 32 16.15 -42.08 14.41
N ALA A 33 15.43 -41.74 15.49
CA ALA A 33 14.94 -40.41 15.87
C ALA A 33 14.54 -39.40 14.77
N THR A 34 13.24 -39.28 14.51
CA THR A 34 12.62 -38.00 14.13
C THR A 34 12.20 -37.30 15.43
N GLY A 35 12.84 -36.27 15.96
CA GLY A 35 13.55 -35.19 15.28
C GLY A 35 12.54 -34.11 14.91
N GLY A 36 12.28 -33.21 15.86
CA GLY A 36 11.40 -32.04 15.84
C GLY A 36 10.87 -31.58 14.49
N GLY A 37 9.62 -31.95 14.21
CA GLY A 37 8.77 -31.21 13.27
C GLY A 37 8.18 -30.01 13.99
N ASP A 38 9.02 -29.03 14.32
CA ASP A 38 8.51 -27.69 14.63
C ASP A 38 8.12 -27.07 13.29
N ALA A 39 6.82 -27.14 13.04
CA ALA A 39 6.21 -26.62 11.83
C ALA A 39 6.46 -25.11 11.79
N MET A 40 7.40 -24.71 10.95
CA MET A 40 7.32 -23.44 10.24
C MET A 40 6.00 -23.47 9.45
N ARG A 41 4.89 -23.11 10.11
CA ARG A 41 3.69 -22.68 9.41
C ARG A 41 4.14 -21.46 8.60
N THR A 42 4.31 -21.66 7.31
CA THR A 42 4.39 -20.57 6.35
C THR A 42 3.21 -19.66 6.63
N ALA A 43 3.50 -18.45 7.07
CA ALA A 43 2.55 -17.36 7.17
C ALA A 43 1.64 -17.38 5.93
N GLU A 44 0.34 -17.67 6.10
CA GLU A 44 -0.60 -17.57 4.98
C GLU A 44 -0.59 -16.11 4.52
N ALA A 45 -0.05 -15.88 3.32
CA ALA A 45 0.07 -14.55 2.76
C ALA A 45 -1.32 -13.96 2.51
N ALA A 46 -1.46 -12.63 2.62
CA ALA A 46 -2.72 -11.97 2.33
C ALA A 46 -3.16 -12.27 0.88
N MET A 47 -4.42 -12.65 0.70
CA MET A 47 -4.94 -13.04 -0.62
C MET A 47 -5.39 -11.80 -1.38
N LYS A 48 -4.84 -11.58 -2.58
CA LYS A 48 -5.26 -10.47 -3.45
C LYS A 48 -6.66 -10.74 -4.02
N ILE A 49 -7.51 -9.72 -4.05
CA ILE A 49 -8.86 -9.75 -4.61
C ILE A 49 -8.94 -8.68 -5.71
N GLU A 50 -9.58 -9.03 -6.82
CA GLU A 50 -9.88 -8.11 -7.91
C GLU A 50 -11.39 -7.89 -7.98
N LYS A 51 -11.82 -6.63 -7.90
CA LYS A 51 -13.21 -6.21 -7.96
C LYS A 51 -13.31 -4.87 -8.67
N ALA A 52 -14.40 -4.66 -9.39
CA ALA A 52 -14.57 -3.43 -10.15
C ALA A 52 -14.75 -2.23 -9.20
N GLY A 53 -14.19 -1.08 -9.56
CA GLY A 53 -14.15 0.12 -8.71
C GLY A 53 -13.35 -0.02 -7.40
N LEU A 54 -12.57 -1.11 -7.22
CA LEU A 54 -11.70 -1.33 -6.06
C LEU A 54 -10.31 -1.76 -6.52
N HIS A 55 -9.28 -1.07 -6.03
CA HIS A 55 -7.89 -1.34 -6.38
C HIS A 55 -7.12 -1.87 -5.18
N ASN A 56 -6.08 -2.67 -5.47
CA ASN A 56 -5.12 -3.14 -4.47
C ASN A 56 -5.78 -3.82 -3.25
N VAL A 57 -6.83 -4.62 -3.48
CA VAL A 57 -7.57 -5.26 -2.41
C VAL A 57 -6.86 -6.53 -1.94
N TYR A 58 -6.70 -6.65 -0.63
CA TYR A 58 -6.14 -7.82 0.04
C TYR A 58 -7.07 -8.27 1.17
N GLN A 59 -7.37 -9.56 1.19
CA GLN A 59 -7.96 -10.20 2.36
C GLN A 59 -6.87 -10.43 3.40
N ILE A 60 -6.98 -9.71 4.51
CA ILE A 60 -6.00 -9.76 5.60
C ILE A 60 -6.32 -10.95 6.53
N ASN A 61 -7.60 -11.14 6.84
CA ASN A 61 -8.12 -12.31 7.54
C ASN A 61 -9.61 -12.52 7.18
N GLY A 62 -10.32 -13.41 7.88
CA GLY A 62 -11.74 -13.69 7.61
C GLY A 62 -12.71 -12.53 7.88
N ASN A 63 -12.31 -11.50 8.64
CA ASN A 63 -13.13 -10.36 9.04
C ASN A 63 -12.59 -8.99 8.56
N LEU A 64 -11.38 -8.93 7.99
CA LEU A 64 -10.71 -7.68 7.61
C LEU A 64 -10.14 -7.77 6.19
N LEU A 65 -10.54 -6.82 5.35
CA LEU A 65 -9.98 -6.55 4.04
C LEU A 65 -9.32 -5.17 4.03
N SER A 66 -8.28 -5.00 3.22
CA SER A 66 -7.61 -3.70 3.01
C SER A 66 -7.55 -3.38 1.52
N GLY A 67 -7.80 -2.13 1.10
CA GLY A 67 -7.67 -1.72 -0.31
C GLY A 67 -7.73 -0.21 -0.53
N SER A 68 -8.02 0.21 -1.77
CA SER A 68 -8.20 1.62 -2.16
C SER A 68 -9.55 2.19 -1.72
N SER A 69 -9.73 3.50 -1.87
CA SER A 69 -11.07 4.10 -1.80
C SER A 69 -11.99 3.47 -2.86
N PRO A 70 -13.28 3.23 -2.55
CA PRO A 70 -14.25 2.76 -3.53
C PRO A 70 -14.58 3.84 -4.57
N GLU A 71 -14.52 3.48 -5.84
CA GLU A 71 -14.79 4.38 -6.97
C GLU A 71 -16.24 4.26 -7.44
N GLY A 72 -16.99 5.36 -7.34
CA GLY A 72 -18.36 5.44 -7.85
C GLY A 72 -19.29 4.36 -7.28
N ASP A 73 -20.47 4.21 -7.89
CA ASP A 73 -21.45 3.21 -7.46
C ASP A 73 -20.93 1.77 -7.61
N GLU A 74 -20.00 1.54 -8.55
CA GLU A 74 -19.41 0.22 -8.80
C GLU A 74 -18.53 -0.24 -7.64
N GLY A 75 -17.69 0.62 -7.08
CA GLY A 75 -16.86 0.29 -5.93
C GLY A 75 -17.68 -0.08 -4.70
N PHE A 76 -18.73 0.69 -4.39
CA PHE A 76 -19.62 0.39 -3.26
C PHE A 76 -20.44 -0.89 -3.48
N ARG A 77 -20.90 -1.14 -4.72
CA ARG A 77 -21.53 -2.43 -5.07
C ARG A 77 -20.59 -3.61 -4.87
N SER A 78 -19.34 -3.48 -5.30
CA SER A 78 -18.32 -4.51 -5.08
C SER A 78 -18.11 -4.81 -3.60
N LEU A 79 -18.13 -3.80 -2.73
CA LEU A 79 -18.06 -4.00 -1.27
C LEU A 79 -19.28 -4.76 -0.74
N GLN A 80 -20.48 -4.42 -1.21
CA GLN A 80 -21.71 -5.15 -0.84
C GLN A 80 -21.65 -6.62 -1.29
N GLU A 81 -21.17 -6.90 -2.52
CA GLU A 81 -21.00 -8.27 -3.04
C GLU A 81 -19.97 -9.09 -2.24
N LEU A 82 -18.95 -8.42 -1.69
CA LEU A 82 -17.98 -9.04 -0.78
C LEU A 82 -18.57 -9.27 0.63
N GLY A 83 -19.81 -8.85 0.88
CA GLY A 83 -20.49 -8.97 2.16
C GLY A 83 -20.00 -7.97 3.22
N ILE A 84 -19.26 -6.94 2.83
CA ILE A 84 -18.78 -5.91 3.76
C ILE A 84 -19.98 -5.24 4.43
N GLN A 85 -19.87 -5.03 5.74
CA GLN A 85 -20.89 -4.29 6.50
C GLN A 85 -20.39 -2.91 6.94
N THR A 86 -19.08 -2.79 7.21
CA THR A 86 -18.45 -1.53 7.66
C THR A 86 -17.26 -1.17 6.79
N ILE A 87 -17.19 0.09 6.37
CA ILE A 87 -16.02 0.71 5.73
C ILE A 87 -15.30 1.56 6.78
N ILE A 88 -13.98 1.46 6.84
CA ILE A 88 -13.12 2.35 7.63
C ILE A 88 -12.13 3.05 6.69
N SER A 89 -12.28 4.37 6.52
CA SER A 89 -11.27 5.20 5.85
C SER A 89 -10.21 5.64 6.87
N VAL A 90 -8.95 5.43 6.53
CA VAL A 90 -7.80 6.05 7.20
C VAL A 90 -7.18 7.17 6.36
N ASP A 91 -7.84 7.56 5.28
CA ASP A 91 -7.46 8.74 4.51
C ASP A 91 -7.80 10.04 5.26
N GLY A 92 -7.24 11.17 4.82
CA GLY A 92 -7.71 12.50 5.21
C GLY A 92 -8.84 13.02 4.32
N ALA A 93 -9.07 12.38 3.16
CA ALA A 93 -10.15 12.72 2.25
C ALA A 93 -11.53 12.49 2.91
N ARG A 94 -12.45 13.43 2.72
CA ARG A 94 -13.82 13.30 3.22
C ARG A 94 -14.50 12.08 2.57
N PRO A 95 -14.98 11.12 3.36
CA PRO A 95 -15.73 9.97 2.85
C PRO A 95 -17.01 10.32 2.09
N ASP A 96 -17.37 9.50 1.11
CA ASP A 96 -18.66 9.51 0.43
C ASP A 96 -19.69 8.69 1.24
N VAL A 97 -20.12 9.26 2.37
CA VAL A 97 -21.05 8.63 3.32
C VAL A 97 -22.43 8.42 2.70
N ASP A 98 -22.91 9.39 1.92
CA ASP A 98 -24.24 9.32 1.30
C ASP A 98 -24.32 8.12 0.34
N ARG A 99 -23.30 7.90 -0.48
CA ARG A 99 -23.24 6.71 -1.33
C ARG A 99 -23.13 5.44 -0.50
N ALA A 100 -22.31 5.41 0.56
CA ALA A 100 -22.22 4.25 1.45
C ALA A 100 -23.59 3.82 2.00
N HIS A 101 -24.38 4.78 2.48
CA HIS A 101 -25.72 4.54 3.01
C HIS A 101 -26.68 4.00 1.95
N GLN A 102 -26.59 4.48 0.70
CA GLN A 102 -27.40 3.95 -0.42
C GLN A 102 -27.15 2.45 -0.66
N PHE A 103 -25.95 1.96 -0.38
CA PHE A 103 -25.58 0.54 -0.48
C PHE A 103 -25.77 -0.23 0.84
N GLY A 104 -26.29 0.42 1.89
CA GLY A 104 -26.52 -0.20 3.21
C GLY A 104 -25.24 -0.46 3.99
N LEU A 105 -24.17 0.30 3.72
CA LEU A 105 -22.86 0.16 4.35
C LEU A 105 -22.68 1.22 5.44
N GLN A 106 -22.19 0.80 6.61
CA GLN A 106 -21.72 1.74 7.62
C GLN A 106 -20.37 2.31 7.19
N TYR A 107 -20.14 3.61 7.44
CA TYR A 107 -18.86 4.26 7.14
C TYR A 107 -18.26 4.89 8.40
N VAL A 108 -16.97 4.67 8.62
CA VAL A 108 -16.20 5.25 9.72
C VAL A 108 -14.95 5.95 9.16
N HIS A 109 -14.67 7.14 9.68
CA HIS A 109 -13.52 7.95 9.30
C HIS A 109 -12.55 8.06 10.46
N LEU A 110 -11.39 7.42 10.33
CA LEU A 110 -10.31 7.40 11.32
C LEU A 110 -8.96 7.69 10.65
N PRO A 111 -8.72 8.94 10.20
CA PRO A 111 -7.50 9.32 9.48
C PRO A 111 -6.21 8.93 10.20
N VAL A 112 -5.19 8.58 9.43
CA VAL A 112 -3.81 8.41 9.92
C VAL A 112 -2.81 9.13 9.01
N GLY A 113 -1.69 9.54 9.60
CA GLY A 113 -0.60 10.20 8.88
C GLY A 113 0.42 9.22 8.28
N TYR A 114 1.43 9.76 7.61
CA TYR A 114 2.55 8.99 7.04
C TYR A 114 3.72 8.86 8.03
N GLU A 115 3.78 9.75 9.02
CA GLU A 115 4.71 9.75 10.15
C GLU A 115 4.53 8.58 11.13
N GLY A 116 3.40 7.88 11.04
CA GLY A 116 3.05 6.76 11.91
C GLY A 116 1.59 6.82 12.39
N ILE A 117 1.24 5.90 13.29
CA ILE A 117 -0.09 5.82 13.89
C ILE A 117 0.08 5.90 15.41
N SER A 118 -0.55 6.90 16.03
CA SER A 118 -0.49 7.06 17.48
C SER A 118 -1.16 5.89 18.21
N ARG A 119 -0.77 5.63 19.46
CA ARG A 119 -1.40 4.56 20.26
C ARG A 119 -2.92 4.77 20.39
N PRO A 120 -3.43 5.96 20.77
CA PRO A 120 -4.88 6.17 20.83
C PRO A 120 -5.60 5.84 19.52
N GLN A 121 -5.02 6.24 18.37
CA GLN A 121 -5.63 5.96 17.07
C GLN A 121 -5.55 4.48 16.69
N THR A 122 -4.44 3.81 17.01
CA THR A 122 -4.29 2.36 16.84
C THR A 122 -5.36 1.60 17.62
N LEU A 123 -5.61 1.99 18.87
CA LEU A 123 -6.62 1.35 19.72
C LEU A 123 -8.04 1.61 19.21
N ARG A 124 -8.32 2.82 18.70
CA ARG A 124 -9.62 3.12 18.06
C ARG A 124 -9.86 2.28 16.81
N LEU A 125 -8.84 2.13 15.96
CA LEU A 125 -8.91 1.28 14.77
C LEU A 125 -9.14 -0.20 15.15
N ALA A 126 -8.38 -0.72 16.12
CA ALA A 126 -8.56 -2.07 16.60
C ALA A 126 -9.95 -2.29 17.22
N LYS A 127 -10.44 -1.35 18.04
CA LYS A 127 -11.79 -1.41 18.60
C LYS A 127 -12.86 -1.36 17.52
N ALA A 128 -12.72 -0.51 16.51
CA ALA A 128 -13.67 -0.42 15.40
C ALA A 128 -13.81 -1.76 14.67
N VAL A 129 -12.69 -2.40 14.32
CA VAL A 129 -12.72 -3.72 13.65
C VAL A 129 -13.24 -4.83 14.55
N ARG A 130 -13.01 -4.75 15.86
CA ARG A 130 -13.49 -5.73 16.84
C ARG A 130 -15.00 -5.62 17.11
N ASP A 131 -15.52 -4.40 17.22
CA ASP A 131 -16.85 -4.13 17.78
C ASP A 131 -17.91 -3.81 16.70
N LEU A 132 -17.52 -3.33 15.52
CA LEU A 132 -18.47 -2.99 14.45
C LEU A 132 -18.87 -4.22 13.62
N PRO A 133 -20.04 -4.18 12.95
CA PRO A 133 -20.47 -5.28 12.10
C PRO A 133 -19.46 -5.55 10.98
N GLY A 134 -19.02 -6.80 10.87
CA GLY A 134 -18.05 -7.25 9.87
C GLY A 134 -18.65 -8.18 8.81
N PRO A 135 -17.92 -8.51 7.73
CA PRO A 135 -16.54 -8.14 7.48
C PRO A 135 -16.32 -6.62 7.26
N VAL A 136 -15.14 -6.16 7.65
CA VAL A 136 -14.73 -4.74 7.60
C VAL A 136 -13.80 -4.51 6.42
N TYR A 137 -14.04 -3.43 5.68
CA TYR A 137 -13.15 -2.95 4.62
C TYR A 137 -12.39 -1.70 5.07
N LEU A 138 -11.09 -1.83 5.26
CA LEU A 138 -10.19 -0.73 5.60
C LEU A 138 -9.57 -0.16 4.33
N HIS A 139 -9.55 1.16 4.16
CA HIS A 139 -8.87 1.76 3.02
C HIS A 139 -8.16 3.06 3.34
N CYS A 140 -7.19 3.39 2.47
CA CYS A 140 -6.74 4.77 2.24
C CYS A 140 -6.99 5.10 0.76
N HIS A 141 -6.43 6.19 0.24
CA HIS A 141 -6.62 6.58 -1.17
C HIS A 141 -6.32 5.46 -2.17
N HIS A 142 -5.07 5.00 -2.23
CA HIS A 142 -4.61 3.97 -3.18
C HIS A 142 -4.50 2.55 -2.58
N GLY A 143 -4.75 2.39 -1.28
CA GLY A 143 -4.66 1.10 -0.60
C GLY A 143 -3.25 0.53 -0.39
N LYS A 144 -2.18 1.32 -0.59
CA LYS A 144 -0.79 0.84 -0.54
C LYS A 144 -0.02 1.13 0.74
N HIS A 145 -0.26 2.29 1.36
CA HIS A 145 0.61 2.81 2.43
C HIS A 145 -0.10 2.80 3.79
N ARG A 146 -0.84 3.86 4.09
CA ARG A 146 -1.58 4.05 5.35
C ARG A 146 -2.55 2.90 5.66
N GLY A 147 -3.28 2.41 4.65
CA GLY A 147 -4.20 1.27 4.78
C GLY A 147 -3.53 -0.01 5.29
N PRO A 148 -2.53 -0.56 4.56
CA PRO A 148 -1.79 -1.74 5.03
C PRO A 148 -1.07 -1.56 6.37
N ALA A 149 -0.55 -0.36 6.67
CA ALA A 149 0.07 -0.07 7.97
C ALA A 149 -0.97 -0.09 9.12
N ALA A 150 -2.16 0.47 8.89
CA ALA A 150 -3.26 0.39 9.84
C ALA A 150 -3.77 -1.04 9.98
N ALA A 151 -3.91 -1.80 8.89
CA ALA A 151 -4.26 -3.23 8.93
C ALA A 151 -3.25 -4.04 9.74
N ALA A 152 -1.95 -3.77 9.56
CA ALA A 152 -0.89 -4.39 10.34
C ALA A 152 -1.03 -4.11 11.85
N ALA A 153 -1.32 -2.86 12.22
CA ALA A 153 -1.53 -2.48 13.61
C ALA A 153 -2.76 -3.19 14.22
N ILE A 154 -3.89 -3.20 13.49
CA ILE A 154 -5.12 -3.88 13.89
C ILE A 154 -4.87 -5.38 14.11
N GLN A 155 -4.20 -6.04 13.17
CA GLN A 155 -3.87 -7.47 13.25
C GLN A 155 -3.05 -7.78 14.50
N LEU A 156 -2.00 -7.00 14.77
CA LEU A 156 -1.18 -7.21 15.97
C LEU A 156 -1.95 -6.94 17.27
N CYS A 157 -2.95 -6.05 17.25
CA CYS A 157 -3.80 -5.77 18.41
C CYS A 157 -4.80 -6.89 18.71
N LEU A 158 -5.35 -7.54 17.67
CA LEU A 158 -6.49 -8.45 17.82
C LEU A 158 -6.14 -9.93 17.71
N ASP A 159 -5.01 -10.28 17.10
CA ASP A 159 -4.57 -11.67 16.92
C ASP A 159 -3.24 -11.92 17.65
N GLU A 160 -3.31 -12.70 18.74
CA GLU A 160 -2.14 -13.05 19.54
C GLU A 160 -1.10 -13.89 18.78
N SER A 161 -1.52 -14.60 17.74
CA SER A 161 -0.65 -15.42 16.90
C SER A 161 0.06 -14.62 15.80
N CYS A 162 -0.38 -13.38 15.55
CA CYS A 162 0.15 -12.54 14.48
C CYS A 162 1.53 -11.97 14.83
N THR A 163 2.52 -12.12 13.95
CA THR A 163 3.90 -11.64 14.17
C THR A 163 4.18 -10.35 13.41
N VAL A 164 5.18 -9.60 13.90
CA VAL A 164 5.65 -8.35 13.26
C VAL A 164 6.18 -8.64 11.85
N GLU A 165 6.89 -9.74 11.67
CA GLU A 165 7.46 -10.16 10.39
C GLU A 165 6.36 -10.43 9.37
N HIS A 166 5.27 -11.09 9.79
CA HIS A 166 4.14 -11.39 8.94
C HIS A 166 3.46 -10.11 8.44
N VAL A 167 3.09 -9.20 9.34
CA VAL A 167 2.38 -7.97 8.93
C VAL A 167 3.26 -7.05 8.07
N ILE A 168 4.58 -7.02 8.32
CA ILE A 168 5.52 -6.30 7.45
C ILE A 168 5.57 -6.93 6.05
N ALA A 169 5.50 -8.25 5.93
CA ALA A 169 5.44 -8.91 4.64
C ALA A 169 4.14 -8.54 3.88
N VAL A 170 3.01 -8.48 4.58
CA VAL A 170 1.72 -8.04 4.01
C VAL A 170 1.78 -6.58 3.56
N MET A 171 2.36 -5.68 4.36
CA MET A 171 2.57 -4.27 3.96
C MET A 171 3.38 -4.16 2.67
N LYS A 172 4.49 -4.92 2.55
CA LYS A 172 5.31 -4.96 1.34
C LYS A 172 4.53 -5.51 0.14
N GLN A 173 3.77 -6.58 0.34
CA GLN A 173 2.93 -7.17 -0.71
C GLN A 173 1.88 -6.18 -1.21
N ALA A 174 1.29 -5.39 -0.31
CA ALA A 174 0.34 -4.34 -0.64
C ALA A 174 0.99 -3.09 -1.27
N GLY A 175 2.33 -3.02 -1.34
CA GLY A 175 3.05 -1.91 -1.97
C GLY A 175 3.36 -0.74 -1.04
N THR A 176 3.44 -0.97 0.28
CA THR A 176 3.89 0.07 1.21
C THR A 176 5.34 0.45 0.91
N ASP A 177 5.58 1.68 0.47
CA ASP A 177 6.91 2.14 0.11
C ASP A 177 7.83 2.22 1.34
N PRO A 178 9.05 1.62 1.30
CA PRO A 178 10.02 1.67 2.39
C PRO A 178 10.45 3.08 2.81
N HIS A 179 10.26 4.11 1.98
CA HIS A 179 10.59 5.48 2.36
C HIS A 179 9.71 6.00 3.53
N TYR A 180 8.51 5.45 3.72
CA TYR A 180 7.64 5.77 4.85
C TYR A 180 8.08 5.04 6.12
N SER A 181 9.21 5.47 6.70
CA SER A 181 9.80 4.86 7.90
C SER A 181 8.83 4.85 9.10
N GLY A 182 8.03 5.92 9.25
CA GLY A 182 7.00 6.04 10.27
C GLY A 182 5.95 4.93 10.21
N LEU A 183 5.45 4.60 9.02
CA LEU A 183 4.50 3.50 8.83
C LEU A 183 5.12 2.14 9.16
N TYR A 184 6.37 1.89 8.78
CA TYR A 184 7.08 0.66 9.14
C TYR A 184 7.47 0.58 10.61
N ALA A 185 7.56 1.71 11.32
CA ALA A 185 7.80 1.75 12.75
C ALA A 185 6.58 1.28 13.54
N VAL A 186 5.36 1.50 13.03
CA VAL A 186 4.11 1.12 13.70
C VAL A 186 4.12 -0.35 14.17
N PRO A 187 4.23 -1.37 13.30
CA PRO A 187 4.20 -2.76 13.76
C PRO A 187 5.42 -3.14 14.62
N ARG A 188 6.56 -2.45 14.47
CA ARG A 188 7.79 -2.74 15.23
C ARG A 188 7.74 -2.24 16.67
N LEU A 189 7.07 -1.11 16.89
CA LEU A 189 7.01 -0.42 18.18
C LEU A 189 5.69 -0.69 18.93
N LEU A 190 4.72 -1.32 18.26
CA LEU A 190 3.41 -1.60 18.84
C LEU A 190 3.53 -2.55 20.03
N ILE A 191 3.02 -2.08 21.17
CA ILE A 191 2.79 -2.90 22.35
C ILE A 191 1.34 -3.37 22.29
N ARG A 192 1.11 -4.70 22.27
CA ARG A 192 -0.25 -5.23 22.19
C ARG A 192 -1.10 -4.72 23.37
N PRO A 193 -2.33 -4.27 23.12
CA PRO A 193 -3.20 -3.82 24.19
C PRO A 193 -3.74 -4.98 25.01
N THR A 194 -4.11 -4.70 26.24
CA THR A 194 -4.92 -5.63 27.02
C THR A 194 -6.39 -5.51 26.60
N PRO A 195 -7.23 -6.54 26.83
CA PRO A 195 -8.67 -6.43 26.59
C PRO A 195 -9.30 -5.24 27.33
N VAL A 196 -8.87 -4.99 28.58
CA VAL A 196 -9.34 -3.86 29.40
C VAL A 196 -9.02 -2.52 28.76
N GLU A 197 -7.82 -2.38 28.16
CA GLU A 197 -7.43 -1.15 27.47
C GLU A 197 -8.31 -0.88 26.24
N LEU A 198 -8.63 -1.91 25.45
CA LEU A 198 -9.54 -1.78 24.30
C LEU A 198 -10.98 -1.48 24.72
N ASP A 199 -11.43 -2.02 25.86
CA ASP A 199 -12.78 -1.77 26.37
C ASP A 199 -12.96 -0.34 26.90
N GLN A 200 -11.87 0.31 27.33
CA GLN A 200 -11.87 1.71 27.79
C GLN A 200 -11.85 2.74 26.65
N VAL A 201 -11.51 2.33 25.43
CA VAL A 201 -11.50 3.23 24.28
C VAL A 201 -12.95 3.64 23.95
N PRO A 202 -13.24 4.95 23.76
CA PRO A 202 -14.59 5.40 23.42
C PRO A 202 -15.13 4.72 22.15
N ALA A 203 -16.37 4.25 22.20
CA ALA A 203 -17.07 3.62 21.07
C ALA A 203 -17.66 4.65 20.08
N GLU A 204 -16.97 5.79 19.93
CA GLU A 204 -17.38 6.87 19.02
C GLU A 204 -16.57 6.79 17.73
N PHE A 205 -17.26 6.40 16.67
CA PHE A 205 -16.72 6.22 15.33
C PHE A 205 -17.44 7.17 14.37
N PRO A 206 -16.90 8.37 14.13
CA PRO A 206 -17.56 9.35 13.28
C PRO A 206 -17.54 8.90 11.82
N GLU A 207 -18.62 9.18 11.08
CA GLU A 207 -18.67 8.93 9.63
C GLU A 207 -17.78 9.93 8.86
N VAL A 208 -17.57 11.11 9.44
CA VAL A 208 -16.64 12.14 8.96
C VAL A 208 -15.88 12.72 10.15
N ALA A 209 -14.58 12.41 10.26
CA ALA A 209 -13.68 13.03 11.21
C ALA A 209 -13.39 14.51 10.87
N ASP A 210 -13.12 15.30 11.91
CA ASP A 210 -12.54 16.62 11.76
C ASP A 210 -11.05 16.51 11.40
N VAL A 211 -10.70 16.99 10.21
CA VAL A 211 -9.34 16.98 9.66
C VAL A 211 -8.86 18.42 9.50
N SER A 212 -7.58 18.68 9.77
CA SER A 212 -7.05 20.04 9.67
C SER A 212 -7.27 20.63 8.28
N GLY A 213 -7.52 21.94 8.19
CA GLY A 213 -7.79 22.57 6.90
C GLY A 213 -6.61 22.50 5.93
N LEU A 214 -5.37 22.43 6.43
CA LEU A 214 -4.20 22.15 5.59
C LEU A 214 -4.25 20.73 5.02
N ALA A 215 -4.62 19.72 5.83
CA ALA A 215 -4.76 18.35 5.34
C ALA A 215 -5.86 18.22 4.28
N GLN A 216 -6.98 18.93 4.47
CA GLN A 216 -8.06 19.00 3.46
C GLN A 216 -7.54 19.58 2.13
N LEU A 217 -6.82 20.70 2.16
CA LEU A 217 -6.20 21.27 0.96
C LEU A 217 -5.18 20.32 0.32
N MET A 218 -4.41 19.56 1.10
CA MET A 218 -3.47 18.59 0.55
C MET A 218 -4.18 17.45 -0.19
N VAL A 219 -5.38 17.05 0.24
CA VAL A 219 -6.22 16.09 -0.51
C VAL A 219 -6.67 16.69 -1.84
N GLU A 220 -7.11 17.95 -1.84
CA GLU A 220 -7.51 18.63 -3.08
C GLU A 220 -6.33 18.79 -4.04
N ILE A 221 -5.16 19.17 -3.53
CA ILE A 221 -3.90 19.23 -4.28
C ILE A 221 -3.54 17.87 -4.88
N ASP A 222 -3.62 16.78 -4.10
CA ASP A 222 -3.31 15.43 -4.60
C ASP A 222 -4.28 15.01 -5.71
N ALA A 223 -5.58 15.33 -5.58
CA ALA A 223 -6.56 15.04 -6.62
C ALA A 223 -6.26 15.78 -7.94
N ARG A 224 -5.87 17.07 -7.88
CA ARG A 224 -5.45 17.83 -9.09
C ARG A 224 -4.16 17.27 -9.67
N TRP A 225 -3.23 16.91 -8.80
CA TRP A 225 -1.96 16.29 -9.19
C TRP A 225 -2.17 14.92 -9.87
N ASP A 226 -3.13 14.11 -9.41
CA ASP A 226 -3.50 12.85 -10.04
C ASP A 226 -3.98 13.05 -11.49
N GLN A 227 -4.80 14.07 -11.76
CA GLN A 227 -5.24 14.38 -13.12
C GLN A 227 -4.07 14.85 -14.00
N LEU A 228 -3.17 15.68 -13.45
CA LEU A 228 -1.98 16.12 -14.18
C LEU A 228 -1.02 14.97 -14.49
N LYS A 229 -0.86 14.00 -13.58
CA LYS A 229 -0.07 12.78 -13.84
C LYS A 229 -0.64 11.99 -15.01
N LYS A 230 -1.96 11.78 -15.04
CA LYS A 230 -2.63 11.10 -16.18
C LYS A 230 -2.40 11.84 -17.49
N ALA A 231 -2.51 13.17 -17.48
CA ALA A 231 -2.26 14.00 -18.66
C ALA A 231 -0.79 13.93 -19.11
N TYR A 232 0.16 13.94 -18.18
CA TYR A 232 1.59 13.78 -18.44
C TYR A 232 1.90 12.40 -19.04
N ASP A 233 1.35 11.33 -18.47
CA ASP A 233 1.53 9.96 -18.95
C ASP A 233 0.89 9.74 -20.34
N ALA A 234 -0.20 10.45 -20.62
CA ALA A 234 -0.80 10.55 -21.95
C ALA A 234 -0.01 11.48 -22.90
N GLY A 235 1.12 12.04 -22.47
CA GLY A 235 2.00 12.86 -23.27
C GLY A 235 1.45 14.24 -23.64
N TRP A 236 0.51 14.77 -22.85
CA TRP A 236 -0.22 16.01 -23.10
C TRP A 236 -1.08 15.97 -24.37
N VAL A 237 -1.55 14.78 -24.76
CA VAL A 237 -2.38 14.62 -25.97
C VAL A 237 -3.63 15.49 -25.88
N ARG A 238 -3.86 16.26 -26.94
CA ARG A 238 -5.02 17.14 -27.09
C ARG A 238 -6.25 16.27 -27.26
N ASP A 239 -7.21 16.38 -26.35
CA ASP A 239 -8.57 16.01 -26.73
C ASP A 239 -9.12 17.15 -27.59
N ARG A 240 -9.04 16.99 -28.92
CA ARG A 240 -9.53 17.99 -29.88
C ARG A 240 -11.04 17.86 -30.10
N GLY A 241 -11.83 17.48 -29.10
CA GLY A 241 -13.29 17.52 -29.18
C GLY A 241 -13.89 16.82 -30.40
N GLU A 242 -13.23 15.81 -30.96
CA GLU A 242 -13.77 14.95 -32.02
C GLU A 242 -14.38 13.70 -31.36
N SER A 243 -15.38 13.91 -30.50
CA SER A 243 -16.27 12.86 -30.02
C SER A 243 -17.72 13.26 -30.24
N ASP A 244 -18.10 13.46 -31.51
CA ASP A 244 -19.50 13.55 -31.94
C ASP A 244 -20.13 12.15 -32.17
N GLN A 245 -19.53 11.08 -31.63
CA GLN A 245 -20.08 9.72 -31.70
C GLN A 245 -19.78 8.92 -30.42
N GLY A 246 -20.61 9.11 -29.41
CA GLY A 246 -20.68 8.27 -28.21
C GLY A 246 -21.21 9.05 -27.02
N ASP A 247 -22.14 8.45 -26.27
CA ASP A 247 -22.72 8.99 -25.03
C ASP A 247 -21.70 9.05 -23.86
N HIS A 248 -20.51 9.61 -24.12
CA HIS A 248 -19.50 9.90 -23.12
C HIS A 248 -19.53 11.40 -22.83
N GLU A 249 -19.83 11.78 -21.58
CA GLU A 249 -19.65 13.15 -21.12
C GLU A 249 -18.23 13.64 -21.50
N PRO A 250 -18.06 14.91 -21.96
CA PRO A 250 -16.74 15.45 -22.27
C PRO A 250 -15.81 15.22 -21.08
N GLY A 251 -14.71 14.51 -21.31
CA GLY A 251 -13.79 14.14 -20.24
C GLY A 251 -13.36 15.36 -19.44
N ASP A 252 -13.59 15.30 -18.13
CA ASP A 252 -13.34 16.33 -17.10
C ASP A 252 -11.83 16.54 -16.85
N HIS A 253 -11.03 16.51 -17.92
CA HIS A 253 -9.57 16.47 -17.90
C HIS A 253 -9.05 17.59 -18.80
N ASP A 254 -9.06 18.82 -18.28
CA ASP A 254 -8.44 19.97 -18.92
C ASP A 254 -7.09 20.28 -18.22
N PRO A 255 -5.93 19.82 -18.75
CA PRO A 255 -4.65 19.96 -18.05
C PRO A 255 -4.27 21.41 -17.71
N PRO A 256 -4.50 22.42 -18.58
CA PRO A 256 -4.42 23.83 -18.20
C PRO A 256 -5.27 24.23 -16.99
N HIS A 257 -6.52 23.73 -16.89
CA HIS A 257 -7.40 24.00 -15.76
C HIS A 257 -6.89 23.32 -14.48
N GLU A 258 -6.48 22.05 -14.56
CA GLU A 258 -5.94 21.33 -13.41
C GLU A 258 -4.66 21.99 -12.86
N ALA A 259 -3.78 22.48 -13.75
CA ALA A 259 -2.59 23.23 -13.35
C ALA A 259 -2.92 24.58 -12.71
N LEU A 260 -3.97 25.27 -13.20
CA LEU A 260 -4.47 26.50 -12.59
C LEU A 260 -5.01 26.23 -11.19
N MET A 261 -5.90 25.23 -11.03
CA MET A 261 -6.47 24.87 -9.74
C MET A 261 -5.37 24.50 -8.75
N LEU A 262 -4.38 23.72 -9.19
CA LEU A 262 -3.23 23.37 -8.37
C LEU A 262 -2.45 24.61 -7.88
N ALA A 263 -2.21 25.60 -8.75
CA ALA A 263 -1.59 26.86 -8.38
C ALA A 263 -2.41 27.64 -7.34
N GLU A 264 -3.73 27.74 -7.55
CA GLU A 264 -4.61 28.42 -6.58
C GLU A 264 -4.62 27.70 -5.21
N HIS A 265 -4.65 26.37 -5.18
CA HIS A 265 -4.57 25.64 -3.91
C HIS A 265 -3.27 25.90 -3.15
N PHE A 266 -2.12 26.01 -3.83
CA PHE A 266 -0.86 26.38 -3.17
C PHE A 266 -0.91 27.80 -2.58
N ARG A 267 -1.51 28.76 -3.29
CA ARG A 267 -1.69 30.13 -2.77
C ARG A 267 -2.62 30.17 -1.58
N GLU A 268 -3.76 29.48 -1.66
CA GLU A 268 -4.71 29.40 -0.56
C GLU A 268 -4.11 28.69 0.65
N ALA A 269 -3.35 27.61 0.44
CA ALA A 269 -2.59 26.97 1.52
C ALA A 269 -1.66 27.96 2.21
N ASN A 270 -0.92 28.77 1.44
CA ASN A 270 0.01 29.74 1.99
C ASN A 270 -0.69 30.88 2.75
N ARG A 271 -1.94 31.23 2.42
CA ARG A 271 -2.70 32.30 3.11
C ARG A 271 -3.25 31.89 4.49
N ARG A 272 -3.24 30.60 4.82
CA ARG A 272 -3.84 30.12 6.07
C ARG A 272 -2.98 30.45 7.27
N GLN A 273 -3.63 30.76 8.40
CA GLN A 273 -2.93 31.06 9.65
C GLN A 273 -2.05 29.90 10.13
N ASP A 274 -2.54 28.67 10.06
CA ASP A 274 -1.79 27.45 10.45
C ASP A 274 -0.57 27.15 9.56
N VAL A 275 -0.46 27.80 8.40
CA VAL A 275 0.72 27.78 7.53
C VAL A 275 1.61 29.00 7.77
N GLN A 276 1.01 30.17 8.01
CA GLN A 276 1.74 31.39 8.37
C GLN A 276 2.52 31.23 9.69
N ASP A 277 2.03 30.38 10.60
CA ASP A 277 2.71 30.05 11.86
C ASP A 277 3.87 29.04 11.68
N ARG A 278 4.04 28.45 10.48
CA ARG A 278 5.14 27.53 10.16
C ARG A 278 6.41 28.27 9.72
N SER A 279 7.52 27.54 9.66
CA SER A 279 8.82 28.09 9.24
C SER A 279 8.77 28.77 7.87
N ALA A 280 9.59 29.81 7.68
CA ALA A 280 9.73 30.51 6.40
C ALA A 280 10.06 29.55 5.23
N LEU A 281 10.83 28.48 5.48
CA LEU A 281 11.14 27.46 4.49
C LEU A 281 9.88 26.72 4.01
N PHE A 282 8.93 26.39 4.90
CA PHE A 282 7.67 25.74 4.54
C PHE A 282 6.87 26.62 3.56
N GLN A 283 6.78 27.92 3.87
CA GLN A 283 6.08 28.90 3.04
C GLN A 283 6.77 29.08 1.69
N GLU A 284 8.11 29.16 1.68
CA GLU A 284 8.91 29.26 0.44
C GLU A 284 8.69 28.04 -0.48
N MET A 285 8.57 26.84 0.08
CA MET A 285 8.30 25.63 -0.70
C MET A 285 6.92 25.64 -1.36
N LEU A 286 5.88 26.15 -0.68
CA LEU A 286 4.56 26.35 -1.28
C LEU A 286 4.60 27.39 -2.42
N ILE A 287 5.32 28.50 -2.23
CA ILE A 287 5.49 29.53 -3.27
C ILE A 287 6.17 28.94 -4.51
N LYS A 288 7.24 28.15 -4.33
CA LYS A 288 7.93 27.48 -5.44
C LYS A 288 7.05 26.47 -6.17
N ALA A 289 6.15 25.80 -5.45
CA ALA A 289 5.18 24.88 -6.04
C ALA A 289 4.12 25.62 -6.87
N ASP A 290 3.60 26.76 -6.37
CA ASP A 290 2.72 27.68 -7.10
C ASP A 290 3.39 28.17 -8.40
N GLU A 291 4.59 28.73 -8.32
CA GLU A 291 5.34 29.23 -9.49
C GLU A 291 5.50 28.16 -10.58
N ALA A 292 5.79 26.92 -10.18
CA ALA A 292 5.92 25.80 -11.11
C ALA A 292 4.56 25.39 -11.73
N ALA A 293 3.48 25.41 -10.94
CA ALA A 293 2.13 25.15 -11.42
C ALA A 293 1.63 26.22 -12.39
N VAL A 294 1.92 27.50 -12.13
CA VAL A 294 1.65 28.62 -13.06
C VAL A 294 2.41 28.46 -14.37
N ALA A 295 3.70 28.12 -14.30
CA ALA A 295 4.50 27.90 -15.50
C ALA A 295 3.95 26.75 -16.34
N LEU A 296 3.54 25.64 -15.70
CA LEU A 296 2.90 24.52 -16.37
C LEU A 296 1.59 24.93 -17.04
N GLY A 297 0.68 25.56 -16.28
CA GLY A 297 -0.63 25.99 -16.79
C GLY A 297 -0.51 26.99 -17.94
N THR A 298 0.44 27.92 -17.88
CA THR A 298 0.71 28.87 -18.96
C THR A 298 1.18 28.16 -20.23
N THR A 299 2.12 27.23 -20.08
CA THR A 299 2.67 26.46 -21.21
C THR A 299 1.60 25.60 -21.88
N LEU A 300 0.78 24.90 -21.08
CA LEU A 300 -0.31 24.07 -21.57
C LEU A 300 -1.44 24.90 -22.21
N ARG A 301 -1.70 26.13 -21.73
CA ARG A 301 -2.67 27.03 -22.35
C ARG A 301 -2.20 27.48 -23.73
N LEU A 302 -0.92 27.86 -23.86
CA LEU A 302 -0.32 28.18 -25.16
C LEU A 302 -0.44 26.99 -26.13
N ALA A 303 -0.23 25.76 -25.65
CA ALA A 303 -0.42 24.55 -26.45
C ALA A 303 -1.84 24.38 -27.04
N ARG A 304 -2.87 24.99 -26.42
CA ARG A 304 -4.23 25.02 -26.98
C ARG A 304 -4.35 26.04 -28.11
N GLU A 305 -3.73 27.19 -27.95
CA GLU A 305 -3.88 28.37 -28.82
C GLU A 305 -2.97 28.32 -30.04
N THR A 306 -1.84 27.61 -29.97
CA THR A 306 -0.82 27.57 -31.03
C THR A 306 -0.44 26.14 -31.43
N GLU A 307 -0.02 25.95 -32.69
CA GLU A 307 0.55 24.67 -33.16
C GLU A 307 1.99 24.47 -32.66
N SER A 308 2.73 25.56 -32.48
CA SER A 308 4.07 25.57 -31.92
C SER A 308 3.99 25.92 -30.44
N TRP A 309 4.35 24.96 -29.58
CA TRP A 309 4.43 25.13 -28.14
C TRP A 309 5.61 24.32 -27.57
N ASP A 310 6.11 24.73 -26.41
CA ASP A 310 7.30 24.15 -25.80
C ASP A 310 6.92 23.00 -24.85
N ARG A 311 6.94 21.78 -25.40
CA ARG A 311 6.65 20.56 -24.63
C ARG A 311 7.71 20.29 -23.56
N ASP A 312 8.97 20.60 -23.84
CA ASP A 312 10.06 20.39 -22.89
C ASP A 312 9.89 21.31 -21.67
N LEU A 313 9.40 22.53 -21.87
CA LEU A 313 9.07 23.45 -20.77
C LEU A 313 7.90 22.95 -19.91
N ALA A 314 6.89 22.33 -20.52
CA ALA A 314 5.79 21.70 -19.77
C ALA A 314 6.31 20.53 -18.94
N ASP A 315 7.10 19.64 -19.53
CA ASP A 315 7.69 18.49 -18.83
C ASP A 315 8.59 18.96 -17.66
N GLN A 316 9.43 19.97 -17.89
CA GLN A 316 10.27 20.57 -16.84
C GLN A 316 9.43 21.17 -15.70
N SER A 317 8.34 21.88 -16.03
CA SER A 317 7.45 22.47 -15.02
C SER A 317 6.74 21.40 -14.20
N PHE A 318 6.25 20.35 -14.85
CA PHE A 318 5.66 19.19 -14.19
C PHE A 318 6.67 18.50 -13.24
N GLN A 319 7.91 18.27 -13.69
CA GLN A 319 8.94 17.70 -12.82
C GLN A 319 9.28 18.61 -11.63
N ARG A 320 9.31 19.94 -11.81
CA ARG A 320 9.52 20.88 -10.70
C ARG A 320 8.42 20.77 -9.64
N ILE A 321 7.16 20.67 -10.04
CA ILE A 321 6.04 20.45 -9.11
C ILE A 321 6.24 19.14 -8.34
N LYS A 322 6.52 18.05 -9.07
CA LYS A 322 6.77 16.73 -8.47
C LYS A 322 7.86 16.79 -7.40
N VAL A 323 9.00 17.40 -7.71
CA VAL A 323 10.13 17.54 -6.77
C VAL A 323 9.76 18.42 -5.57
N SER A 324 9.03 19.52 -5.79
CA SER A 324 8.54 20.37 -4.69
C SER A 324 7.64 19.61 -3.72
N CYS A 325 6.70 18.81 -4.24
CA CYS A 325 5.83 17.96 -3.41
C CYS A 325 6.64 16.95 -2.59
N VAL A 326 7.56 16.22 -3.23
CA VAL A 326 8.41 15.22 -2.55
C VAL A 326 9.24 15.87 -1.45
N ASN A 327 9.97 16.94 -1.76
CA ASN A 327 10.85 17.59 -0.79
C ASN A 327 10.06 18.14 0.41
N CYS A 328 8.87 18.71 0.17
CA CYS A 328 8.05 19.26 1.26
C CYS A 328 7.53 18.13 2.15
N HIS A 329 7.05 17.04 1.56
CA HIS A 329 6.55 15.89 2.31
C HIS A 329 7.65 15.20 3.11
N GLU A 330 8.83 14.97 2.54
CA GLU A 330 9.98 14.41 3.27
C GLU A 330 10.35 15.27 4.48
N LYS A 331 10.21 16.60 4.37
CA LYS A 331 10.61 17.53 5.42
C LYS A 331 9.54 17.82 6.46
N TYR A 332 8.25 17.59 6.17
CA TYR A 332 7.17 18.06 7.04
C TYR A 332 6.00 17.08 7.23
N ARG A 333 5.90 16.02 6.42
CA ARG A 333 4.80 15.04 6.45
C ARG A 333 5.27 13.64 6.84
N ASP A 334 6.41 13.21 6.30
CA ASP A 334 6.87 11.82 6.39
C ASP A 334 7.85 11.59 7.56
N ILE A 335 8.11 12.63 8.36
CA ILE A 335 9.04 12.58 9.50
C ILE A 335 8.38 11.84 10.66
N SER A 336 9.02 10.78 11.15
CA SER A 336 8.50 10.02 12.29
C SER A 336 8.45 10.88 13.55
N GLN A 337 7.46 10.63 14.44
CA GLN A 337 7.33 11.38 15.70
C GLN A 337 8.54 11.25 16.65
N GLY A 338 9.53 10.40 16.34
CA GLY A 338 10.80 10.30 17.08
C GLY A 338 11.94 11.16 16.52
N ASP A 339 11.75 11.79 15.36
CA ASP A 339 12.78 12.50 14.60
C ASP A 339 12.59 14.03 14.59
N GLU A 340 11.56 14.57 15.25
CA GLU A 340 11.44 16.00 15.55
C GLU A 340 12.54 16.41 16.56
N LYS A 341 13.70 16.85 16.04
CA LYS A 341 14.78 17.48 16.80
C LYS A 341 14.96 18.94 16.46
#